data_AF-A0A9D2E458-F1
#
_entry.id   AF-A0A9D2E458-F1
#
_cell.length_a   1.000
_cell.length_b   1.000
_cell.length_c   1.000
_cell.angle_alpha   90.00
_cell.angle_beta   90.00
_cell.angle_gamma   90.00
#
_symmetry.space_group_name_H-M   'P 1'
#
loop_
_entity.id
_entity.type
_entity.pdbx_description
1 polymer ?
#
loop_
_entity_poly.entity_id
_entity_poly.type
_entity_poly.pdbx_seq_one_letter_code
_entity_poly.pdbx_strand_id
1 'polypeptide(L)'
;MNIRKNIDYSSLYDKIDRVLAADFSQIELYLELGRLVSGKPEKGAAVMAAEYITANYPDRTGFSPRNLRRMRDFYRIYESHPEVFKQAMEVGWTQNIVILEADLDMEGRSWYLRAVRQFGWSKAELTGQIAANAHLQRANEESIPDGERDGFPEALPLRVERLLRFLGHAAAFWKKLCYNGPWQLHFPRQTGIIGEAYG
;
A
#
# COMPACT_ATOMS: atom_id res chain seq x y z
N MET A 1 12.43 -32.90 11.47
CA MET A 1 11.84 -32.37 12.72
C MET A 1 12.38 -30.95 12.91
N ASN A 2 11.56 -29.91 12.68
CA ASN A 2 12.00 -28.52 12.85
C ASN A 2 12.10 -28.23 14.35
N ILE A 3 13.32 -28.24 14.89
CA ILE A 3 13.63 -27.80 16.24
C ILE A 3 13.33 -26.30 16.28
N ARG A 4 12.14 -25.92 16.76
CA ARG A 4 11.85 -24.52 17.07
C ARG A 4 12.79 -24.14 18.20
N LYS A 5 13.76 -23.26 17.95
CA LYS A 5 14.52 -22.62 19.03
C LYS A 5 13.49 -22.01 19.98
N ASN A 6 13.60 -22.33 21.26
CA ASN A 6 12.79 -21.71 22.30
C ASN A 6 13.25 -20.25 22.46
N ILE A 7 12.68 -19.37 21.65
CA ILE A 7 12.98 -17.94 21.68
C ILE A 7 12.05 -17.32 22.72
N ASP A 8 12.64 -16.65 23.71
CA ASP A 8 11.88 -15.94 24.73
C ASP A 8 11.33 -14.61 24.18
N TYR A 9 10.00 -14.53 24.09
CA TYR A 9 9.27 -13.33 23.69
C TYR A 9 8.66 -12.56 24.87
N SER A 10 8.91 -12.95 26.13
CA SER A 10 8.29 -12.33 27.31
C SER A 10 8.49 -10.81 27.35
N SER A 11 9.72 -10.34 27.10
CA SER A 11 10.00 -8.90 27.04
C SER A 11 9.30 -8.18 25.87
N LEU A 12 8.97 -8.87 24.77
CA LEU A 12 8.17 -8.30 23.69
C LEU A 12 6.72 -8.14 24.14
N TYR A 13 6.18 -9.16 24.80
CA TYR A 13 4.81 -9.18 25.30
C TYR A 13 4.56 -8.08 26.33
N ASP A 14 5.47 -7.91 27.31
CA ASP A 14 5.38 -6.81 28.28
C ASP A 14 5.33 -5.42 27.62
N LYS A 15 6.05 -5.25 26.50
CA LYS A 15 6.05 -3.98 25.76
C LYS A 15 4.77 -3.81 24.95
N ILE A 16 4.24 -4.89 24.35
CA ILE A 16 2.96 -4.88 23.65
C ILE A 16 1.84 -4.47 24.61
N ASP A 17 1.82 -5.02 25.83
CA ASP A 17 0.82 -4.66 26.84
C ASP A 17 0.85 -3.18 27.19
N ARG A 18 2.05 -2.63 27.43
CA ARG A 18 2.22 -1.20 27.70
C ARG A 18 1.72 -0.32 26.55
N VAL A 19 2.05 -0.71 25.31
CA VAL A 19 1.64 0.02 24.10
C VAL A 19 0.13 -0.07 23.88
N LEU A 20 -0.50 -1.21 24.16
CA LEU A 20 -1.95 -1.39 24.03
C LEU A 20 -2.75 -0.68 25.13
N ALA A 21 -2.17 -0.52 26.32
CA ALA A 21 -2.77 0.19 27.45
C ALA A 21 -2.62 1.72 27.36
N ALA A 22 -1.70 2.23 26.54
CA ALA A 22 -1.53 3.66 26.30
C ALA A 22 -2.68 4.25 25.45
N ASP A 23 -2.95 5.53 25.65
CA ASP A 23 -3.94 6.30 24.89
C ASP A 23 -3.31 6.85 23.61
N PHE A 24 -3.11 5.95 22.65
CA PHE A 24 -2.58 6.29 21.32
C PHE A 24 -3.69 6.44 20.29
N SER A 25 -3.51 7.37 19.35
CA SER A 25 -4.22 7.28 18.08
C SER A 25 -3.87 5.98 17.36
N GLN A 26 -4.70 5.56 16.40
CA GLN A 26 -4.47 4.31 15.67
C GLN A 26 -3.10 4.29 14.96
N ILE A 27 -2.67 5.41 14.38
CA ILE A 27 -1.40 5.47 13.64
C ILE A 27 -0.19 5.38 14.58
N GLU A 28 -0.26 6.02 15.75
CA GLU A 28 0.78 5.93 16.79
C GLU A 28 0.88 4.52 17.36
N LEU A 29 -0.26 3.87 17.64
CA LEU A 29 -0.29 2.49 18.10
C LEU A 29 0.39 1.55 17.09
N TYR A 30 0.07 1.71 15.81
CA TYR A 30 0.65 0.88 14.75
C TYR A 30 2.13 1.17 14.51
N LEU A 31 2.54 2.42 14.66
CA LEU A 31 3.95 2.81 14.67
C LEU A 31 4.70 2.08 15.79
N GLU A 32 4.23 2.18 17.03
CA GLU A 32 4.93 1.60 18.19
C GLU A 32 4.98 0.07 18.10
N LEU A 33 3.89 -0.59 17.70
CA LEU A 33 3.91 -2.03 17.43
C LEU A 33 4.89 -2.40 16.32
N GLY A 34 4.97 -1.58 15.26
CA GLY A 34 5.94 -1.73 14.19
C GLY A 34 7.38 -1.66 14.69
N ARG A 35 7.69 -0.69 15.54
CA ARG A 35 8.99 -0.52 16.21
C ARG A 35 9.35 -1.73 17.06
N LEU A 36 8.43 -2.21 17.90
CA LEU A 36 8.63 -3.37 18.77
C LEU A 36 8.94 -4.64 17.97
N VAL A 37 8.18 -4.88 16.89
CA VAL A 37 8.40 -6.03 16.00
C VAL A 37 9.70 -5.88 15.21
N SER A 38 10.06 -4.65 14.80
CA SER A 38 11.30 -4.37 14.07
C SER A 38 12.56 -4.70 14.88
N GLY A 39 12.52 -4.48 16.19
CA GLY A 39 13.61 -4.75 17.12
C GLY A 39 13.88 -6.24 17.40
N LYS A 40 13.12 -7.16 16.81
CA LYS A 40 13.34 -8.61 16.94
C LYS A 40 14.00 -9.18 15.69
N PRO A 41 15.16 -9.86 15.81
CA PRO A 41 15.85 -10.44 14.65
C PRO A 41 15.11 -11.64 14.06
N GLU A 42 14.20 -12.26 14.81
CA GLU A 42 13.51 -13.47 14.40
C GLU A 42 12.39 -13.18 13.40
N LYS A 43 12.38 -13.92 12.28
CA LYS A 43 11.32 -13.82 11.25
C LYS A 43 9.91 -14.07 11.81
N GLY A 44 9.82 -14.83 12.91
CA GLY A 44 8.57 -15.20 13.58
C GLY A 44 7.98 -14.13 14.51
N ALA A 45 8.69 -13.04 14.81
CA ALA A 45 8.26 -12.06 15.82
C ALA A 45 6.87 -11.47 15.54
N ALA A 46 6.55 -11.16 14.28
CA ALA A 46 5.23 -10.64 13.90
C ALA A 46 4.10 -11.68 14.09
N VAL A 47 4.40 -12.97 13.94
CA VAL A 47 3.44 -14.06 14.18
C VAL A 47 3.20 -14.19 15.68
N MET A 48 4.28 -14.25 16.47
CA MET A 48 4.19 -14.37 17.92
C MET A 48 3.50 -13.17 18.58
N ALA A 49 3.73 -11.95 18.08
CA ALA A 49 3.03 -10.76 18.52
C ALA A 49 1.53 -10.83 18.20
N ALA A 50 1.17 -11.21 16.98
CA ALA A 50 -0.22 -11.32 16.56
C ALA A 50 -1.00 -12.39 17.35
N GLU A 51 -0.40 -13.56 17.56
CA GLU A 51 -0.98 -14.65 18.37
C GLU A 51 -1.19 -14.17 19.82
N TYR A 52 -0.18 -13.51 20.39
CA TYR A 52 -0.26 -12.96 21.74
C TYR A 52 -1.38 -11.91 21.87
N ILE A 53 -1.46 -10.94 20.96
CA ILE A 53 -2.50 -9.91 21.00
C ILE A 53 -3.89 -10.53 20.85
N THR A 54 -4.06 -11.47 19.93
CA THR A 54 -5.35 -12.14 19.69
C THR A 54 -5.81 -12.94 20.91
N ALA A 55 -4.87 -13.59 21.62
CA ALA A 55 -5.19 -14.39 22.80
C ALA A 55 -5.52 -13.54 24.04
N ASN A 56 -4.83 -12.42 24.25
CA ASN A 56 -4.96 -11.61 25.47
C ASN A 56 -5.91 -10.41 25.30
N TYR A 57 -6.17 -9.99 24.07
CA TYR A 57 -7.02 -8.84 23.74
C TYR A 57 -8.05 -9.23 22.64
N PRO A 58 -8.94 -10.20 22.89
CA PRO A 58 -9.83 -10.75 21.87
C PRO A 58 -10.80 -9.71 21.27
N ASP A 59 -11.15 -8.67 22.03
CA ASP A 59 -12.01 -7.58 21.56
C ASP A 59 -11.29 -6.62 20.58
N ARG A 60 -9.96 -6.69 20.50
CA ARG A 60 -9.15 -5.85 19.62
C ARG A 60 -8.90 -6.57 18.29
N THR A 61 -9.44 -5.99 17.22
CA THR A 61 -9.28 -6.52 15.86
C THR A 61 -8.15 -5.82 15.08
N GLY A 62 -7.78 -6.38 13.93
CA GLY A 62 -6.78 -5.78 13.03
C GLY A 62 -5.33 -6.26 13.27
N PHE A 63 -5.06 -7.05 14.31
CA PHE A 63 -3.72 -7.51 14.67
C PHE A 63 -3.31 -8.85 14.03
N SER A 64 -3.59 -9.03 12.74
CA SER A 64 -3.14 -10.23 12.01
C SER A 64 -1.61 -10.25 11.82
N PRO A 65 -0.96 -11.43 11.70
CA PRO A 65 0.48 -11.50 11.45
C PRO A 65 0.92 -10.70 10.22
N ARG A 66 0.06 -10.60 9.19
CA ARG A 66 0.32 -9.77 8.00
C ARG A 66 0.32 -8.29 8.34
N ASN A 67 -0.64 -7.83 9.15
CA ASN A 67 -0.70 -6.42 9.52
C ASN A 67 0.47 -6.04 10.43
N LEU A 68 0.89 -6.89 11.36
CA LEU A 68 2.09 -6.65 12.18
C LEU A 68 3.37 -6.57 11.34
N ARG A 69 3.47 -7.33 10.23
CA ARG A 69 4.56 -7.15 9.26
C ARG A 69 4.48 -5.79 8.56
N ARG A 70 3.29 -5.36 8.14
CA ARG A 70 3.10 -4.02 7.55
C ARG A 70 3.47 -2.90 8.52
N MET A 71 3.10 -3.02 9.80
CA MET A 71 3.50 -2.09 10.86
C MET A 71 5.02 -2.02 11.00
N ARG A 72 5.69 -3.19 11.01
CA ARG A 72 7.15 -3.27 11.02
C ARG A 72 7.77 -2.60 9.79
N ASP A 73 7.23 -2.87 8.62
CA ASP A 73 7.76 -2.35 7.36
C ASP A 73 7.54 -0.82 7.26
N PHE A 74 6.40 -0.30 7.76
CA PHE A 74 6.14 1.13 7.93
C PHE A 74 7.22 1.81 8.77
N TYR A 75 7.50 1.26 9.96
CA TYR A 75 8.55 1.79 10.84
C TYR A 75 9.92 1.78 10.15
N ARG A 76 10.32 0.65 9.56
CA ARG A 76 11.65 0.51 8.92
C ARG A 76 11.86 1.40 7.70
N ILE A 77 10.81 1.63 6.91
CA ILE A 77 10.91 2.46 5.70
C ILE A 77 11.11 3.94 6.09
N TYR A 78 10.39 4.40 7.11
CA TYR A 78 10.37 5.82 7.45
C TYR A 78 11.33 6.23 8.58
N GLU A 79 11.86 5.30 9.38
CA GLU A 79 12.74 5.66 10.51
C GLU A 79 13.96 6.51 10.11
N SER A 80 14.50 6.30 8.91
CA SER A 80 15.64 7.04 8.37
C SER A 80 15.26 8.29 7.56
N HIS A 81 13.96 8.58 7.42
CA HIS A 81 13.44 9.67 6.58
C HIS A 81 12.45 10.54 7.38
N PRO A 82 12.92 11.31 8.38
CA PRO A 82 12.06 11.99 9.36
C PRO A 82 11.01 12.93 8.73
N GLU A 83 11.37 13.63 7.66
CA GLU A 83 10.45 14.54 6.96
C GLU A 83 9.28 13.79 6.30
N VAL A 84 9.57 12.68 5.61
CA VAL A 84 8.53 11.84 5.00
C VAL A 84 7.74 11.08 6.07
N PHE A 85 8.41 10.72 7.16
CA PHE A 85 7.77 10.08 8.30
C PHE A 85 6.70 10.96 8.92
N LYS A 86 7.01 12.24 9.15
CA LYS A 86 6.04 13.21 9.65
C LYS A 86 4.80 13.29 8.74
N GLN A 87 5.00 13.29 7.42
CA GLN A 87 3.89 13.27 6.46
C GLN A 87 3.06 11.98 6.58
N ALA A 88 3.72 10.83 6.74
CA ALA A 88 3.07 9.52 6.87
C ALA A 88 2.23 9.41 8.16
N MET A 89 2.68 10.03 9.25
CA MET A 89 1.94 10.07 10.52
C MET A 89 0.63 10.86 10.43
N GLU A 90 0.50 11.75 9.45
CA GLU A 90 -0.72 12.55 9.23
C GLU A 90 -1.69 11.89 8.23
N VAL A 91 -1.35 10.71 7.72
CA VAL A 91 -2.16 9.94 6.75
C VAL A 91 -2.76 8.70 7.42
N GLY A 92 -3.99 8.35 7.06
CA GLY A 92 -4.66 7.15 7.57
C GLY A 92 -3.90 5.86 7.23
N TRP A 93 -4.01 4.85 8.11
CA TRP A 93 -3.29 3.58 7.95
C TRP A 93 -3.56 2.88 6.61
N THR A 94 -4.80 2.94 6.12
CA THR A 94 -5.18 2.30 4.85
C THR A 94 -4.42 2.89 3.66
N GLN A 95 -4.34 4.22 3.57
CA GLN A 95 -3.59 4.91 2.53
C GLN A 95 -2.09 4.68 2.68
N ASN A 96 -1.57 4.69 3.91
CA ASN A 96 -0.18 4.34 4.18
C ASN A 96 0.19 2.95 3.66
N ILE A 97 -0.65 1.93 3.87
CA ILE A 97 -0.41 0.59 3.30
C ILE A 97 -0.35 0.63 1.78
N VAL A 98 -1.26 1.35 1.12
CA VAL A 98 -1.27 1.45 -0.35
C VAL A 98 0.03 2.08 -0.88
N ILE A 99 0.54 3.11 -0.22
CA ILE A 99 1.80 3.78 -0.60
C ILE A 99 3.02 2.91 -0.28
N LEU A 100 3.01 2.20 0.85
CA LEU A 100 4.09 1.30 1.26
C LEU A 100 4.24 0.11 0.32
N GLU A 101 3.12 -0.50 -0.09
CA GLU A 101 3.10 -1.67 -0.96
C GLU A 101 3.27 -1.32 -2.45
N ALA A 102 3.28 -0.03 -2.78
CA ALA A 102 3.61 0.44 -4.12
C ALA A 102 5.13 0.47 -4.35
N ASP A 103 5.54 0.14 -5.58
CA ASP A 103 6.92 0.22 -6.04
C ASP A 103 7.29 1.68 -6.34
N LEU A 104 7.52 2.43 -5.26
CA LEU A 104 7.88 3.84 -5.30
C LEU A 104 9.27 4.01 -4.66
N ASP A 105 9.98 5.07 -5.04
CA ASP A 105 11.10 5.58 -4.26
C ASP A 105 10.59 6.49 -3.12
N MET A 106 11.51 7.10 -2.36
CA MET A 106 11.11 7.94 -1.23
C MET A 106 10.43 9.25 -1.68
N GLU A 107 10.83 9.79 -2.83
CA GLU A 107 10.24 11.00 -3.39
C GLU A 107 8.80 10.77 -3.84
N GLY A 108 8.54 9.68 -4.56
CA GLY A 108 7.20 9.24 -4.94
C GLY A 108 6.31 9.02 -3.72
N ARG A 109 6.81 8.34 -2.68
CA ARG A 109 6.06 8.19 -1.42
C ARG A 109 5.70 9.53 -0.81
N SER A 110 6.67 10.43 -0.69
CA SER A 110 6.47 11.78 -0.15
C SER A 110 5.45 12.58 -0.96
N TRP A 111 5.46 12.45 -2.29
CA TRP A 111 4.48 13.07 -3.18
C TRP A 111 3.07 12.56 -2.90
N TYR A 112 2.86 11.23 -2.86
CA TYR A 112 1.53 10.67 -2.62
C TYR A 112 1.02 10.94 -1.20
N LEU A 113 1.89 10.98 -0.19
CA LEU A 113 1.51 11.37 1.16
C LEU A 113 0.96 12.79 1.22
N ARG A 114 1.63 13.75 0.55
CA ARG A 114 1.11 15.12 0.42
C ARG A 114 -0.19 15.16 -0.37
N ALA A 115 -0.27 14.43 -1.47
CA ALA A 115 -1.46 14.42 -2.32
C ALA A 115 -2.69 13.85 -1.61
N VAL A 116 -2.55 12.77 -0.83
CA VAL A 116 -3.64 12.20 -0.02
C VAL A 116 -4.18 13.25 0.96
N ARG A 117 -3.30 14.01 1.60
CA ARG A 117 -3.71 15.08 2.53
C ARG A 117 -4.40 16.24 1.83
N GLN A 118 -3.89 16.63 0.66
CA GLN A 118 -4.42 17.74 -0.11
C GLN A 118 -5.80 17.43 -0.72
N PHE A 119 -5.96 16.24 -1.28
CA PHE A 119 -7.14 15.87 -2.07
C PHE A 119 -8.10 14.93 -1.34
N GLY A 120 -7.75 14.45 -0.14
CA GLY A 120 -8.60 13.56 0.65
C GLY A 120 -8.84 12.20 0.01
N TRP A 121 -7.91 11.71 -0.83
CA TRP A 121 -8.13 10.51 -1.62
C TRP A 121 -8.49 9.28 -0.78
N SER A 122 -9.57 8.62 -1.17
CA SER A 122 -9.90 7.28 -0.73
C SER A 122 -8.83 6.28 -1.20
N LYS A 123 -8.85 5.07 -0.62
CA LYS A 123 -7.98 3.97 -1.04
C LYS A 123 -8.05 3.72 -2.56
N ALA A 124 -9.26 3.71 -3.12
CA ALA A 124 -9.49 3.41 -4.53
C ALA A 124 -8.91 4.49 -5.45
N GLU A 125 -9.13 5.76 -5.10
CA GLU A 125 -8.57 6.89 -5.85
C GLU A 125 -7.05 6.89 -5.79
N LEU A 126 -6.47 6.73 -4.60
CA LEU A 126 -5.01 6.65 -4.42
C LEU A 126 -4.40 5.50 -5.23
N THR A 127 -5.00 4.31 -5.20
CA THR A 127 -4.54 3.18 -6.03
C THR A 127 -4.61 3.51 -7.52
N GLY A 128 -5.67 4.19 -7.98
CA GLY A 128 -5.79 4.65 -9.37
C GLY A 128 -4.71 5.66 -9.75
N GLN A 129 -4.40 6.62 -8.89
CA GLN A 129 -3.38 7.64 -9.12
C GLN A 129 -1.96 7.04 -9.16
N ILE A 130 -1.68 6.08 -8.28
CA ILE A 130 -0.43 5.30 -8.30
C ILE A 130 -0.31 4.51 -9.60
N ALA A 131 -1.35 3.80 -10.01
CA ALA A 131 -1.35 3.04 -11.26
C ALA A 131 -1.17 3.93 -12.51
N ALA A 132 -1.65 5.17 -12.46
CA ALA A 132 -1.47 6.16 -13.51
C ALA A 132 -0.10 6.88 -13.46
N ASN A 133 0.75 6.57 -12.48
CA ASN A 133 2.02 7.24 -12.22
C ASN A 133 1.88 8.78 -12.16
N ALA A 134 0.86 9.28 -11.46
CA ALA A 134 0.53 10.71 -11.42
C ALA A 134 1.71 11.60 -10.97
N HIS A 135 2.53 11.11 -10.04
CA HIS A 135 3.74 11.80 -9.57
C HIS A 135 4.76 12.12 -10.69
N LEU A 136 4.89 11.27 -11.71
CA LEU A 136 5.84 11.49 -12.81
C LEU A 136 5.36 12.54 -13.82
N GLN A 137 4.05 12.70 -13.98
CA GLN A 137 3.48 13.66 -14.93
C GLN A 137 3.75 15.10 -14.51
N ARG A 138 3.78 15.36 -13.19
CA ARG A 138 4.01 16.70 -12.63
C ARG A 138 5.49 17.10 -12.55
N ALA A 139 6.38 16.12 -12.36
CA ALA A 139 7.83 16.37 -12.45
C ALA A 139 8.25 16.89 -13.84
N ASN A 140 7.52 16.49 -14.90
CA ASN A 140 7.74 17.00 -16.25
C ASN A 140 7.17 18.42 -16.46
N GLU A 141 6.06 18.78 -15.82
CA GLU A 141 5.45 20.13 -15.95
C GLU A 141 6.28 21.23 -15.27
N GLU A 142 7.04 20.90 -14.22
CA GLU A 142 7.92 21.85 -13.52
C GLU A 142 9.17 22.23 -14.35
N SER A 143 9.38 21.59 -15.49
CA SER A 143 10.45 21.91 -16.45
C SER A 143 10.06 22.91 -17.55
N ILE A 144 8.81 23.41 -17.53
CA ILE A 144 8.31 24.41 -18.48
C ILE A 144 8.68 25.82 -17.98
N PRO A 145 9.39 26.65 -18.77
CA PRO A 145 9.77 28.01 -18.37
C PRO A 145 8.55 28.89 -18.02
N ASP A 146 8.73 29.79 -17.04
CA ASP A 146 7.68 30.61 -16.40
C ASP A 146 6.81 31.48 -17.34
N GLY A 147 7.16 31.60 -18.61
CA GLY A 147 6.45 32.44 -19.59
C GLY A 147 5.26 31.80 -20.30
N GLU A 148 4.97 30.51 -20.07
CA GLU A 148 3.96 29.75 -20.84
C GLU A 148 2.87 29.14 -19.95
N ARG A 149 2.62 29.75 -18.78
CA ARG A 149 1.58 29.32 -17.81
C ARG A 149 0.20 29.96 -18.06
N ASP A 150 -0.06 30.49 -19.25
CA ASP A 150 -1.36 31.06 -19.58
C ASP A 150 -2.32 29.98 -20.12
N GLY A 151 -2.96 29.29 -19.18
CA GLY A 151 -4.28 28.67 -19.36
C GLY A 151 -4.32 27.15 -19.53
N PHE A 152 -4.63 26.43 -18.44
CA PHE A 152 -5.55 25.25 -18.29
C PHE A 152 -5.10 24.26 -17.18
N PRO A 153 -6.01 23.48 -16.53
CA PRO A 153 -6.83 23.92 -15.41
C PRO A 153 -6.52 23.17 -14.10
N GLU A 154 -7.04 23.74 -13.02
CA GLU A 154 -7.38 23.13 -11.74
C GLU A 154 -7.71 21.62 -11.81
N ALA A 155 -7.02 20.84 -10.97
CA ALA A 155 -7.22 19.43 -10.65
C ALA A 155 -7.89 18.59 -11.74
N LEU A 156 -7.11 17.78 -12.48
CA LEU A 156 -7.62 16.79 -13.43
C LEU A 156 -8.79 15.99 -12.83
N PRO A 157 -10.06 16.27 -13.20
CA PRO A 157 -11.15 15.41 -12.80
C PRO A 157 -10.98 14.13 -13.61
N LEU A 158 -11.01 13.00 -12.93
CA LEU A 158 -11.09 11.67 -13.54
C LEU A 158 -12.36 11.60 -14.40
N ARG A 159 -12.26 12.03 -15.66
CA ARG A 159 -13.28 11.84 -16.68
C ARG A 159 -12.88 10.63 -17.52
N VAL A 160 -13.80 9.67 -17.53
CA VAL A 160 -13.89 8.34 -18.18
C VAL A 160 -13.11 8.14 -19.48
N GLU A 161 -12.77 9.18 -20.23
CA GLU A 161 -12.01 9.12 -21.49
C GLU A 161 -10.55 8.65 -21.33
N ARG A 162 -9.92 8.83 -20.15
CA ARG A 162 -8.55 8.29 -19.90
C ARG A 162 -8.51 6.79 -19.61
N LEU A 163 -9.60 6.20 -19.10
CA LEU A 163 -9.72 4.75 -18.90
C LEU A 163 -9.63 3.99 -20.24
N LEU A 164 -10.16 4.58 -21.32
CA LEU A 164 -10.13 3.96 -22.65
C LEU A 164 -8.72 3.89 -23.26
N ARG A 165 -7.80 4.82 -22.94
CA ARG A 165 -6.39 4.72 -23.37
C ARG A 165 -5.57 3.73 -22.54
N PHE A 166 -5.97 3.46 -21.30
CA PHE A 166 -5.28 2.52 -20.40
C PHE A 166 -5.76 1.07 -20.55
N LEU A 167 -7.03 0.83 -20.89
CA LEU A 167 -7.53 -0.53 -21.18
C LEU A 167 -6.82 -1.19 -22.37
N GLY A 168 -6.28 -0.39 -23.32
CA GLY A 168 -5.46 -0.91 -24.42
C GLY A 168 -4.08 -1.44 -23.98
N HIS A 169 -3.44 -0.80 -23.00
CA HIS A 169 -2.09 -1.17 -22.55
C HIS A 169 -2.09 -2.18 -21.38
N ALA A 170 -3.08 -2.12 -20.49
CA ALA A 170 -3.28 -3.13 -19.46
C ALA A 170 -3.61 -4.51 -20.06
N ALA A 171 -4.38 -4.55 -21.16
CA ALA A 171 -4.63 -5.79 -21.91
C ALA A 171 -3.34 -6.40 -22.50
N ALA A 172 -2.39 -5.57 -22.94
CA ALA A 172 -1.12 -6.02 -23.49
C ALA A 172 -0.16 -6.55 -22.40
N PHE A 173 -0.13 -5.90 -21.23
CA PHE A 173 0.67 -6.35 -20.09
C PHE A 173 0.13 -7.64 -19.48
N TRP A 174 -1.20 -7.78 -19.39
CA TRP A 174 -1.83 -9.00 -18.88
C TRP A 174 -1.74 -10.17 -19.87
N LYS A 175 -1.84 -9.93 -21.18
CA LYS A 175 -1.53 -10.94 -22.22
C LYS A 175 -0.12 -11.49 -22.09
N LYS A 176 0.88 -10.64 -21.79
CA LYS A 176 2.28 -11.03 -21.67
C LYS A 176 2.55 -11.91 -20.44
N LEU A 177 1.81 -11.70 -19.34
CA LEU A 177 1.87 -12.51 -18.13
C LEU A 177 1.13 -13.85 -18.26
N CYS A 178 0.04 -13.91 -19.03
CA CYS A 178 -0.73 -15.14 -19.22
C CYS A 178 -0.18 -16.08 -20.33
N TYR A 179 0.51 -15.57 -21.36
CA TYR A 179 0.96 -16.39 -22.50
C TYR A 179 2.39 -16.97 -22.39
N ASN A 180 3.25 -16.48 -21.50
CA ASN A 180 4.67 -16.88 -21.43
C ASN A 180 5.14 -17.36 -20.03
N GLY A 181 4.22 -17.68 -19.12
CA GLY A 181 4.52 -18.28 -17.80
C GLY A 181 4.19 -19.78 -17.74
N PRO A 182 4.76 -20.56 -16.80
CA PRO A 182 4.69 -22.03 -16.77
C PRO A 182 3.33 -22.62 -16.34
N TRP A 183 2.26 -21.81 -16.31
CA TRP A 183 0.92 -22.25 -15.94
C TRP A 183 -0.03 -22.00 -17.12
N GLN A 184 -0.02 -22.92 -18.10
CA GLN A 184 -1.03 -22.92 -19.17
C GLN A 184 -2.38 -23.37 -18.60
N LEU A 185 -3.21 -22.41 -18.21
CA LEU A 185 -4.63 -22.65 -17.99
C LEU A 185 -5.35 -22.62 -19.34
N HIS A 186 -5.75 -23.80 -19.81
CA HIS A 186 -6.66 -23.96 -20.93
C HIS A 186 -8.02 -23.34 -20.58
N PHE A 187 -8.40 -22.27 -21.26
CA PHE A 187 -9.80 -21.82 -21.31
C PHE A 187 -10.45 -22.26 -22.62
N PRO A 188 -11.69 -22.76 -22.60
CA PRO A 188 -12.39 -23.26 -23.78
C PRO A 188 -12.80 -22.10 -24.70
N ARG A 189 -12.70 -22.31 -26.01
CA ARG A 189 -13.20 -21.38 -27.03
C ARG A 189 -14.71 -21.20 -26.85
N GLN A 190 -15.17 -20.00 -26.48
CA GLN A 190 -16.54 -19.61 -26.74
C GLN A 190 -16.69 -19.40 -28.25
N THR A 191 -17.40 -20.31 -28.89
CA THR A 191 -17.94 -20.15 -30.24
C THR A 191 -18.93 -18.99 -30.23
N GLY A 192 -18.75 -18.06 -31.17
CA GLY A 192 -19.55 -16.87 -31.32
C GLY A 192 -21.03 -17.18 -31.55
N ILE A 193 -21.87 -16.33 -30.97
CA ILE A 193 -23.26 -16.17 -31.37
C ILE A 193 -23.39 -14.70 -31.76
N ILE A 194 -23.34 -14.44 -33.07
CA ILE A 194 -23.90 -13.24 -33.69
C ILE A 194 -25.02 -13.77 -34.60
N GLY A 195 -26.23 -13.27 -34.35
CA GLY A 195 -27.41 -13.65 -35.08
C GLY A 195 -27.48 -13.01 -36.46
N GLU A 196 -28.01 -13.75 -37.41
CA GLU A 196 -28.64 -13.21 -38.62
C GLU A 196 -29.96 -13.97 -38.80
N ALA A 197 -31.06 -13.25 -38.65
CA ALA A 197 -32.40 -13.68 -39.06
C ALA A 197 -32.91 -12.64 -40.05
N TYR A 198 -32.63 -12.88 -41.33
CA TYR A 198 -33.40 -12.39 -42.47
C TYR A 198 -33.57 -13.59 -43.41
N GLY A 199 -34.83 -13.98 -43.64
CA GLY A 199 -35.23 -15.15 -44.43
C GLY A 199 -36.54 -15.71 -43.93
#